data_AF-A0A2A5SCK4-F1
#
_entry.id   AF-A0A2A5SCK4-F1
#
_cell.length_a   1.000
_cell.length_b   1.000
_cell.length_c   1.000
_cell.angle_alpha   90.00
_cell.angle_beta   90.00
_cell.angle_gamma   90.00
#
_symmetry.space_group_name_H-M   'P 1'
#
loop_
_entity.id
_entity.type
_entity.pdbx_description
1 polymer ?
#
loop_
_entity_poly.entity_id
_entity_poly.type
_entity_poly.pdbx_seq_one_letter_code
_entity_poly.pdbx_strand_id
1 'polypeptide(L)'
;MKLKKQIDPNIEEAEIVIVARRQEEFSTIVKEYHLEDLSSIDNEKLYLATNKGFEIVNIREILYLKSEKNYLDFHMTDGVIRVRSPLYFYEKKLALNFIKISRNTLVNF
;
A
#
# COMPACT_ATOMS: atom_id res chain seq x y z
N MET A 1 -17.78 18.75 -4.62
CA MET A 1 -16.36 18.42 -4.83
C MET A 1 -15.84 19.19 -6.05
N LYS A 2 -14.60 19.71 -6.01
CA LYS A 2 -13.94 20.30 -7.19
C LYS A 2 -12.68 19.50 -7.48
N LEU A 3 -12.64 18.82 -8.62
CA LEU A 3 -11.44 18.12 -9.09
C LEU A 3 -10.53 19.14 -9.79
N LYS A 4 -9.34 19.35 -9.25
CA LYS A 4 -8.30 20.16 -9.91
C LYS A 4 -7.32 19.23 -10.61
N LYS A 5 -7.07 19.48 -11.89
CA LYS A 5 -6.01 18.82 -12.65
C LYS A 5 -4.74 19.65 -12.55
N GLN A 6 -3.61 19.00 -12.26
CA GLN A 6 -2.28 19.58 -12.30
C GLN A 6 -1.37 18.64 -13.12
N ILE A 7 -0.52 19.22 -13.96
CA ILE A 7 0.56 18.50 -14.66
C ILE A 7 1.83 19.25 -14.31
N ASP A 8 2.78 18.56 -13.68
CA ASP A 8 4.10 19.10 -13.39
C ASP A 8 5.13 18.30 -14.19
N PRO A 9 5.89 18.93 -15.11
CA PRO A 9 6.93 18.22 -15.87
C PRO A 9 8.18 17.89 -15.04
N ASN A 10 8.28 18.37 -13.79
CA ASN A 10 9.47 18.19 -12.94
C ASN A 10 9.34 17.05 -11.93
N ILE A 11 8.17 16.42 -11.80
CA ILE A 11 8.01 15.24 -10.94
C ILE A 11 8.47 13.99 -11.69
N GLU A 12 9.25 13.16 -11.01
CA GLU A 12 9.78 11.91 -11.59
C GLU A 12 8.71 10.82 -11.68
N GLU A 13 7.72 10.85 -10.79
CA GLU A 13 6.64 9.88 -10.71
C GLU A 13 5.28 10.55 -10.51
N ALA A 14 4.22 9.89 -10.99
CA ALA A 14 2.86 10.38 -10.84
C ALA A 14 2.38 10.20 -9.39
N GLU A 15 1.92 11.29 -8.77
CA GLU A 15 1.37 11.29 -7.41
C GLU A 15 -0.12 11.66 -7.37
N ILE A 16 -0.85 11.10 -6.40
CA ILE A 16 -2.25 11.44 -6.11
C ILE A 16 -2.29 12.21 -4.79
N VAL A 17 -2.59 13.51 -4.85
CA VAL A 17 -2.73 14.36 -3.67
C VAL A 17 -4.20 14.64 -3.37
N ILE A 18 -4.70 14.12 -2.25
CA ILE A 18 -6.06 14.37 -1.77
C ILE A 18 -6.02 15.46 -0.70
N VAL A 19 -6.56 16.64 -1.02
CA VAL A 19 -6.68 17.76 -0.07
C VAL A 19 -8.12 17.84 0.43
N ALA A 20 -8.32 17.63 1.73
CA ALA A 20 -9.62 17.70 2.40
C ALA A 20 -9.54 18.58 3.64
N ARG A 21 -10.66 19.21 4.02
CA ARG A 21 -10.71 20.08 5.22
C ARG A 21 -10.76 19.27 6.52
N ARG A 22 -11.34 18.07 6.46
CA ARG A 22 -11.58 17.18 7.62
C ARG A 22 -11.25 15.73 7.26
N GLN A 23 -10.92 14.92 8.28
CA GLN A 23 -10.61 13.50 8.09
C GLN A 23 -11.79 12.70 7.51
N GLU A 24 -13.03 13.03 7.91
CA GLU A 24 -14.24 12.38 7.40
C GLU A 24 -14.41 12.59 5.89
N GLU A 25 -14.09 13.80 5.41
CA GLU A 25 -14.10 14.13 3.99
C GLU A 25 -13.02 13.35 3.23
N PHE A 26 -11.80 13.25 3.79
CA PHE A 26 -10.73 12.42 3.23
C PHE A 26 -11.17 10.96 3.11
N SER A 27 -11.67 10.36 4.19
CA SER A 27 -12.12 8.97 4.21
C SER A 27 -13.26 8.72 3.21
N THR A 28 -14.16 9.70 3.02
CA THR A 28 -15.25 9.61 2.04
C THR A 28 -14.71 9.58 0.62
N ILE A 29 -13.74 10.43 0.29
CA ILE A 29 -13.09 10.46 -1.03
C ILE A 29 -12.33 9.15 -1.27
N VAL A 30 -11.55 8.69 -0.29
CA VAL A 30 -10.82 7.41 -0.38
C VAL A 30 -11.79 6.26 -0.70
N LYS A 31 -12.95 6.23 -0.05
CA LYS A 31 -13.98 5.21 -0.29
C LYS A 31 -14.68 5.35 -1.64
N GLU A 32 -15.11 6.56 -2.00
CA GLU A 32 -15.82 6.85 -3.25
C GLU A 32 -15.00 6.48 -4.49
N TYR A 33 -13.68 6.68 -4.42
CA TYR A 33 -12.75 6.34 -5.49
C TYR A 33 -12.14 4.94 -5.34
N HIS A 34 -12.65 4.11 -4.43
CA HIS A 34 -12.13 2.77 -4.13
C HIS A 34 -10.62 2.74 -3.84
N LEU A 35 -10.09 3.85 -3.32
CA LEU A 35 -8.66 4.02 -3.00
C LEU A 35 -8.27 3.21 -1.76
N GLU A 36 -9.24 2.79 -0.96
CA GLU A 36 -9.05 1.89 0.20
C GLU A 36 -8.65 0.46 -0.18
N ASP A 37 -8.94 0.04 -1.42
CA ASP A 37 -8.59 -1.28 -1.96
C ASP A 37 -7.36 -1.27 -2.87
N LEU A 38 -6.60 -0.15 -2.88
CA LEU A 38 -5.47 0.07 -3.79
C LEU A 38 -4.32 -0.92 -3.68
N SER A 39 -4.34 -1.90 -2.78
CA SER A 39 -3.42 -3.03 -2.89
C SER A 39 -3.81 -3.94 -4.07
N SER A 40 -3.88 -3.37 -5.27
CA SER A 40 -3.82 -4.05 -6.53
C SER A 40 -2.37 -4.40 -6.82
N ILE A 41 -2.19 -5.49 -7.54
CA ILE A 41 -0.92 -5.86 -8.15
C ILE A 41 -1.05 -5.49 -9.61
N ASP A 42 -0.23 -4.55 -10.07
CA ASP A 42 -0.13 -4.19 -11.49
C ASP A 42 1.35 -4.15 -11.86
N ASN A 43 1.76 -4.96 -12.84
CA ASN A 43 3.15 -5.07 -13.30
C ASN A 43 4.19 -5.13 -12.17
N GLU A 44 4.00 -6.02 -11.20
CA GLU A 44 4.88 -6.21 -10.03
C GLU A 44 4.92 -5.03 -9.04
N LYS A 45 4.08 -4.02 -9.21
CA LYS A 45 3.88 -2.94 -8.22
C LYS A 45 2.73 -3.28 -7.29
N LEU A 46 2.91 -2.99 -6.00
CA LEU A 46 1.91 -3.10 -4.96
C LEU A 46 1.69 -1.71 -4.36
N TYR A 47 0.44 -1.25 -4.30
CA TYR A 47 0.13 0.01 -3.63
C TYR A 47 -0.29 -0.25 -2.18
N LEU A 48 0.30 0.52 -1.27
CA LEU A 48 0.15 0.39 0.17
C LEU A 48 -0.46 1.66 0.72
N ALA A 49 -1.62 1.53 1.38
CA ALA A 49 -2.19 2.60 2.17
C ALA A 49 -1.48 2.66 3.53
N THR A 50 -0.58 3.62 3.71
CA THR A 50 0.14 3.87 4.97
C THR A 50 -0.55 4.96 5.78
N ASN A 51 -0.05 5.24 6.98
CA ASN A 51 -0.53 6.37 7.78
C ASN A 51 -0.09 7.74 7.24
N LYS A 52 0.88 7.78 6.30
CA LYS A 52 1.42 9.01 5.70
C LYS A 52 0.83 9.29 4.31
N GLY A 53 0.14 8.31 3.70
CA GLY A 53 -0.42 8.44 2.36
C GLY A 53 -0.45 7.09 1.66
N PHE A 54 -0.23 7.11 0.35
CA PHE A 54 -0.09 5.90 -0.47
C PHE A 54 1.36 5.76 -0.89
N GLU A 55 1.90 4.55 -0.76
CA GLU A 55 3.24 4.18 -1.21
C GLU A 55 3.11 3.10 -2.28
N ILE A 56 3.86 3.25 -3.37
CA ILE A 56 3.93 2.24 -4.44
C ILE A 56 5.25 1.52 -4.27
N VAL A 57 5.21 0.21 -4.06
CA VAL A 57 6.41 -0.60 -3.86
C VAL A 57 6.55 -1.66 -4.93
N ASN A 58 7.78 -1.99 -5.31
CA ASN A 58 8.02 -3.15 -6.15
C ASN A 58 7.96 -4.42 -5.29
N ILE A 59 7.17 -5.40 -5.72
CA ILE A 59 7.03 -6.68 -5.02
C ILE A 59 8.38 -7.40 -4.88
N ARG A 60 9.29 -7.24 -5.85
CA ARG A 60 10.64 -7.84 -5.80
C ARG A 60 11.53 -7.24 -4.72
N GLU A 61 11.25 -6.02 -4.27
CA GLU A 61 11.99 -5.36 -3.20
C GLU A 61 11.50 -5.78 -1.82
N ILE A 62 10.32 -6.41 -1.73
CA ILE A 62 9.78 -6.93 -0.48
C ILE A 62 10.47 -8.26 -0.17
N LEU A 63 11.17 -8.33 0.97
CA LEU A 63 11.82 -9.54 1.46
C LEU A 63 10.84 -10.47 2.18
N TYR A 64 10.06 -9.90 3.11
CA TYR A 64 9.05 -10.63 3.87
C TYR A 64 8.04 -9.65 4.50
N LEU A 65 6.88 -10.17 4.85
CA LEU A 65 5.86 -9.45 5.62
C LEU A 65 5.77 -10.06 7.01
N LYS A 66 5.64 -9.22 8.05
CA LYS A 66 5.48 -9.67 9.43
C LYS A 66 4.33 -8.94 10.11
N SER A 67 3.39 -9.69 10.67
CA SER A 67 2.33 -9.10 11.50
C SER A 67 2.85 -8.76 12.88
N GLU A 68 2.65 -7.51 13.27
CA GLU A 68 2.99 -6.97 14.58
C GLU A 68 1.76 -6.25 15.16
N LYS A 69 1.08 -6.92 16.10
CA LYS A 69 -0.19 -6.46 16.70
C LYS A 69 -1.26 -6.18 15.63
N ASN A 70 -1.64 -4.91 15.46
CA ASN A 70 -2.67 -4.45 14.52
C ASN A 70 -2.07 -3.93 13.20
N TYR A 71 -0.77 -4.15 13.00
CA TYR A 71 -0.02 -3.65 11.85
C TYR A 71 0.65 -4.79 11.11
N LEU A 72 0.98 -4.51 9.86
CA LEU A 72 1.74 -5.37 8.99
C LEU A 72 2.95 -4.61 8.50
N ASP A 73 4.11 -5.17 8.79
CA ASP A 73 5.41 -4.63 8.39
C ASP A 73 5.85 -5.31 7.11
N PHE A 74 6.06 -4.51 6.07
CA PHE A 74 6.70 -4.89 4.81
C PHE A 74 8.19 -4.61 4.97
N HIS A 75 8.97 -5.68 5.13
CA HIS A 75 10.42 -5.56 5.19
C HIS A 75 10.97 -5.52 3.77
N MET A 76 11.45 -4.36 3.37
CA MET A 76 12.01 -4.06 2.06
C MET A 76 13.54 -4.27 2.09
N THR A 77 14.18 -4.20 0.94
CA THR A 77 15.65 -4.19 0.83
C THR A 77 16.29 -2.96 1.48
N ASP A 78 15.58 -1.84 1.55
CA ASP A 78 16.06 -0.54 2.01
C ASP A 78 15.40 -0.03 3.31
N GLY A 79 14.44 -0.77 3.87
CA GLY A 79 13.72 -0.31 5.05
C GLY A 79 12.49 -1.13 5.43
N VAL A 80 11.60 -0.51 6.20
CA VAL A 80 10.34 -1.14 6.64
C VAL A 80 9.19 -0.18 6.42
N ILE A 81 8.19 -0.63 5.68
CA ILE A 81 6.93 0.09 5.45
C ILE A 81 5.85 -0.54 6.31
N ARG A 82 5.14 0.26 7.11
CA ARG A 82 4.12 -0.21 8.04
C ARG A 82 2.73 0.19 7.57
N VAL A 83 1.83 -0.78 7.42
CA VAL A 83 0.42 -0.56 7.09
C VAL A 83 -0.50 -1.11 8.17
N ARG A 84 -1.72 -0.56 8.24
CA ARG A 84 -2.78 -1.06 9.13
C ARG A 84 -3.68 -2.03 8.38
N SER A 85 -3.21 -3.26 8.19
CA SER A 85 -3.95 -4.29 7.47
C SER A 85 -3.61 -5.68 8.01
N PRO A 86 -4.55 -6.64 8.00
CA PRO A 86 -4.26 -8.00 8.44
C PRO A 86 -3.47 -8.80 7.38
N LEU A 87 -2.62 -9.74 7.82
CA LEU A 87 -1.79 -10.58 6.94
C LEU A 87 -2.59 -11.32 5.87
N TYR A 88 -3.74 -11.90 6.26
CA TYR A 88 -4.56 -12.74 5.38
C TYR A 88 -5.00 -12.02 4.10
N PHE A 89 -5.10 -10.68 4.15
CA PHE A 89 -5.44 -9.86 2.99
C PHE A 89 -4.36 -9.96 1.91
N TYR A 90 -3.09 -10.01 2.32
CA TYR A 90 -1.95 -10.11 1.42
C TYR A 90 -1.55 -11.55 1.12
N GLU A 91 -1.89 -12.53 1.97
CA GLU A 91 -1.64 -13.96 1.70
C GLU A 91 -2.20 -14.40 0.34
N LYS A 92 -3.45 -14.02 0.04
CA LYS A 92 -4.07 -14.35 -1.26
C LYS A 92 -3.52 -13.51 -2.41
N LYS A 93 -3.27 -12.22 -2.16
CA LYS A 93 -2.82 -11.29 -3.19
C LYS A 93 -1.40 -11.62 -3.66
N LEU A 94 -0.50 -11.97 -2.74
CA LEU A 94 0.92 -12.18 -3.01
C LEU A 94 1.30 -13.67 -3.21
N ALA A 95 0.32 -14.57 -3.29
CA ALA A 95 0.54 -16.03 -3.29
C ALA A 95 1.46 -16.54 -4.41
N LEU A 96 1.64 -15.78 -5.50
CA LEU A 96 2.53 -16.17 -6.61
C LEU A 96 4.02 -16.07 -6.25
N ASN A 97 4.39 -15.12 -5.39
CA ASN A 97 5.79 -14.86 -5.03
C ASN A 97 6.07 -15.08 -3.53
N PHE A 98 5.02 -15.25 -2.72
CA PHE A 98 5.14 -15.33 -1.26
C PHE A 98 4.59 -16.65 -0.74
N ILE A 99 5.33 -17.23 0.21
CA ILE A 99 4.93 -18.41 0.95
C ILE A 99 4.74 -18.08 2.42
N LYS A 100 3.67 -18.62 3.01
CA LYS A 100 3.41 -18.50 4.44
C LYS A 100 4.25 -19.50 5.23
N ILE A 101 5.19 -19.01 6.01
CA ILE A 101 6.08 -19.85 6.82
C ILE A 101 5.64 -19.93 8.29
N SER A 102 4.79 -19.02 8.74
CA SER A 102 4.29 -18.97 10.12
C SER A 102 2.92 -18.30 10.18
N ARG A 103 2.33 -18.26 11.38
CA ARG A 103 1.03 -17.57 11.60
C ARG A 103 1.09 -16.06 11.33
N ASN A 104 2.28 -15.46 11.41
CA ASN A 104 2.47 -14.02 11.32
C ASN A 104 3.50 -13.62 10.25
N THR A 105 3.90 -14.52 9.35
CA THR A 105 4.99 -14.23 8.40
C THR A 105 4.73 -14.84 7.02
N LEU A 106 4.89 -14.00 5.99
CA LEU A 106 4.98 -14.36 4.57
C LEU A 106 6.40 -14.03 4.09
N VAL A 107 7.05 -14.92 3.34
CA VAL A 107 8.40 -14.72 2.81
C VAL A 107 8.38 -14.80 1.30
N ASN A 108 9.12 -13.90 0.64
CA ASN A 108 9.33 -13.92 -0.82
C ASN A 108 10.29 -15.08 -1.19
N PHE A 109 9.96 -15.90 -2.18
CA PHE A 109 10.71 -17.12 -2.53
C PHE A 109 11.25 -17.16 -3.96
#